data_AF-A0A6P0STE6-F1
#
_entry.id   AF-A0A6P0STE6-F1
#
_cell.length_a   1.000
_cell.length_b   1.000
_cell.length_c   1.000
_cell.angle_alpha   90.00
_cell.angle_beta   90.00
_cell.angle_gamma   90.00
#
_symmetry.space_group_name_H-M   'P 1'
#
loop_
_entity.id
_entity.type
_entity.pdbx_description
1 polymer ?
#
loop_
_entity_poly.entity_id
_entity_poly.type
_entity_poly.pdbx_seq_one_letter_code
_entity_poly.pdbx_strand_id
1 'polypeptide(L)'
;EFPPSQMVYKLQAGIVDGYCLDEPWNQRAVVDQAGFTVYVSRDIWKGHPGKILATMGPWAEKHPTTARALVAAVLEACQYCDQLENRQSIAQIISRSKYIDTKVSYLEGSLLGNYNYGGFDQKDRFEAIPDFNLFHFQDTDYLKKPNHANYPWRSHGVWLLTQMIRWRHINRRQYPKDADKIIDRVYPVKIYEEVAKALKIDLPSERMRVEPADVFVDQRAFDPSQPVNYLNGFDIRADRSQLIGLA
;
A
#
# COMPACT_ATOMS: atom_id res chain seq x y z
N GLU A 1 3.71 20.25 -6.51
CA GLU A 1 2.83 19.06 -6.55
C GLU A 1 1.71 19.32 -7.55
N PHE A 2 1.36 18.34 -8.39
CA PHE A 2 0.31 18.47 -9.40
C PHE A 2 -0.85 17.51 -9.05
N PRO A 3 -2.11 17.85 -9.37
CA PRO A 3 -3.21 16.92 -9.21
C PRO A 3 -3.00 15.65 -10.06
N PRO A 4 -3.25 14.43 -9.53
CA PRO A 4 -3.04 13.18 -10.27
C PRO A 4 -3.72 13.14 -11.64
N SER A 5 -4.94 13.69 -11.74
CA SER A 5 -5.71 13.76 -12.98
C SER A 5 -5.06 14.61 -14.08
N GLN A 6 -4.11 15.48 -13.73
CA GLN A 6 -3.37 16.32 -14.68
C GLN A 6 -2.04 15.71 -15.13
N MET A 7 -1.55 14.66 -14.46
CA MET A 7 -0.20 14.15 -14.65
C MET A 7 0.05 13.59 -16.05
N VAL A 8 -0.96 12.95 -16.65
CA VAL A 8 -0.87 12.45 -18.04
C VAL A 8 -0.61 13.59 -19.02
N TYR A 9 -1.31 14.73 -18.88
CA TYR A 9 -1.09 15.89 -19.74
C TYR A 9 0.26 16.56 -19.50
N LYS A 10 0.73 16.58 -18.24
CA LYS A 10 2.06 17.11 -17.91
C LYS A 10 3.18 16.25 -18.51
N LEU A 11 3.00 14.93 -18.51
CA LEU A 11 3.91 13.99 -19.16
C LEU A 11 3.93 14.21 -20.67
N GLN A 12 2.76 14.27 -21.33
CA GLN A 12 2.65 14.53 -22.77
C GLN A 12 3.27 15.86 -23.19
N ALA A 13 3.12 16.89 -22.36
CA ALA A 13 3.68 18.21 -22.62
C ALA A 13 5.18 18.31 -22.33
N GLY A 14 5.84 17.25 -21.86
CA GLY A 14 7.26 17.26 -21.47
C GLY A 14 7.56 18.14 -20.26
N ILE A 15 6.55 18.42 -19.41
CA ILE A 15 6.73 19.21 -18.18
C ILE A 15 7.34 18.34 -17.07
N VAL A 16 7.10 17.03 -17.11
CA VAL A 16 7.70 16.03 -16.22
C VAL A 16 8.17 14.85 -17.05
N ASP A 17 9.27 14.20 -16.65
CA ASP A 17 9.78 12.99 -17.31
C ASP A 17 9.10 11.70 -16.82
N GLY A 18 8.46 11.76 -15.64
CA GLY A 18 7.80 10.62 -15.02
C GLY A 18 7.11 10.99 -13.72
N TYR A 19 6.36 10.05 -13.16
CA TYR A 19 5.63 10.22 -11.91
C TYR A 19 5.40 8.88 -11.20
N CYS A 20 5.05 8.96 -9.91
CA CYS A 20 4.63 7.83 -9.09
C CYS A 20 3.21 8.10 -8.59
N LEU A 21 2.23 7.37 -9.13
CA LEU A 21 0.82 7.50 -8.81
C LEU A 21 0.16 6.12 -8.76
N ASP A 22 -1.05 6.09 -8.20
CA ASP A 22 -1.91 4.92 -8.23
C ASP A 22 -2.75 4.86 -9.53
N GLU A 23 -3.42 3.74 -9.73
CA GLU A 23 -4.41 3.55 -10.77
C GLU A 23 -5.65 4.44 -10.54
N PRO A 24 -6.35 4.86 -11.61
CA PRO A 24 -6.18 4.48 -13.02
C PRO A 24 -5.22 5.36 -13.83
N TRP A 25 -4.47 6.26 -13.19
CA TRP A 25 -3.71 7.29 -13.90
C TRP A 25 -2.52 6.71 -14.68
N ASN A 26 -1.92 5.61 -14.20
CA ASN A 26 -0.84 4.92 -14.91
C ASN A 26 -1.39 4.21 -16.15
N GLN A 27 -2.46 3.40 -16.00
CA GLN A 27 -3.08 2.73 -17.15
C GLN A 27 -3.64 3.72 -18.17
N ARG A 28 -4.16 4.88 -17.72
CA ARG A 28 -4.53 5.94 -18.65
C ARG A 28 -3.35 6.43 -19.49
N ALA A 29 -2.17 6.65 -18.90
CA ALA A 29 -1.00 7.08 -19.68
C ALA A 29 -0.55 6.05 -20.71
N VAL A 30 -0.66 4.75 -20.39
CA VAL A 30 -0.38 3.66 -21.33
C VAL A 30 -1.39 3.66 -22.48
N VAL A 31 -2.69 3.68 -22.17
CA VAL A 31 -3.76 3.63 -23.18
C VAL A 31 -3.76 4.87 -24.08
N ASP A 32 -3.54 6.05 -23.50
CA ASP A 32 -3.46 7.32 -24.23
C ASP A 32 -2.09 7.53 -24.93
N GLN A 33 -1.20 6.52 -24.88
CA GLN A 33 0.17 6.55 -25.44
C GLN A 33 1.01 7.75 -24.99
N ALA A 34 0.73 8.25 -23.78
CA ALA A 34 1.44 9.35 -23.14
C ALA A 34 2.75 8.91 -22.48
N GLY A 35 2.82 7.65 -22.08
CA GLY A 35 3.92 7.09 -21.30
C GLY A 35 3.77 5.58 -21.13
N PHE A 36 4.62 5.01 -20.30
CA PHE A 36 4.60 3.60 -19.95
C PHE A 36 4.98 3.41 -18.49
N THR A 37 4.55 2.29 -17.90
CA THR A 37 4.87 1.95 -16.52
C THR A 37 6.22 1.24 -16.48
N VAL A 38 7.15 1.73 -15.65
CA VAL A 38 8.46 1.08 -15.46
C VAL A 38 8.38 -0.02 -14.40
N TYR A 39 7.74 0.32 -13.27
CA TYR A 39 7.48 -0.59 -12.16
C TYR A 39 6.14 -0.22 -11.54
N VAL A 40 5.41 -1.21 -11.04
CA VAL A 40 4.35 -1.00 -10.07
C VAL A 40 4.87 -1.25 -8.66
N SER A 41 4.17 -0.75 -7.64
CA SER A 41 4.64 -0.85 -6.26
C SER A 41 4.83 -2.29 -5.78
N ARG A 42 4.07 -3.25 -6.35
CA ARG A 42 4.25 -4.68 -6.13
C ARG A 42 5.63 -5.19 -6.59
N ASP A 43 6.18 -4.63 -7.66
CA ASP A 43 7.51 -4.99 -8.17
C ASP A 43 8.62 -4.53 -7.21
N ILE A 44 8.33 -3.51 -6.40
CA ILE A 44 9.24 -2.96 -5.40
C ILE A 44 9.15 -3.74 -4.09
N TRP A 45 7.93 -4.02 -3.63
CA TRP A 45 7.66 -4.82 -2.44
C TRP A 45 6.33 -5.58 -2.61
N LYS A 46 6.41 -6.90 -2.79
CA LYS A 46 5.23 -7.78 -2.84
C LYS A 46 4.50 -7.76 -1.49
N GLY A 47 3.20 -7.42 -1.51
CA GLY A 47 2.38 -7.36 -0.30
C GLY A 47 2.64 -6.14 0.59
N HIS A 48 3.25 -5.08 0.06
CA HIS A 48 3.51 -3.85 0.79
C HIS A 48 2.24 -3.24 1.42
N PRO A 49 2.36 -2.53 2.55
CA PRO A 49 1.25 -1.75 3.10
C PRO A 49 0.80 -0.68 2.11
N GLY A 50 -0.50 -0.60 1.91
CA GLY A 50 -1.16 0.41 1.08
C GLY A 50 -1.87 1.48 1.90
N LYS A 51 -3.10 1.79 1.48
CA LYS A 51 -3.94 2.81 2.10
C LYS A 51 -4.55 2.31 3.41
N ILE A 52 -4.88 3.22 4.31
CA ILE A 52 -5.49 2.92 5.62
C ILE A 52 -6.80 3.66 5.81
N LEU A 53 -7.70 3.07 6.58
CA LEU A 53 -8.82 3.79 7.20
C LEU A 53 -8.29 4.47 8.46
N ALA A 54 -8.35 5.80 8.52
CA ALA A 54 -7.92 6.57 9.67
C ALA A 54 -9.05 7.49 10.18
N THR A 55 -9.10 7.67 11.50
CA THR A 55 -10.00 8.63 12.15
C THR A 55 -9.24 9.35 13.26
N MET A 56 -9.77 10.48 13.72
CA MET A 56 -9.24 11.14 14.91
C MET A 56 -9.51 10.27 16.16
N GLY A 57 -8.50 10.09 17.01
CA GLY A 57 -8.63 9.32 18.26
C GLY A 57 -9.84 9.72 19.12
N PRO A 58 -10.01 11.03 19.43
CA PRO A 58 -11.17 11.49 20.20
C PRO A 58 -12.53 11.18 19.56
N TRP A 59 -12.60 11.09 18.23
CA TRP A 59 -13.85 10.72 17.54
C TRP A 59 -14.16 9.23 17.76
N ALA A 60 -13.16 8.36 17.60
CA ALA A 60 -13.33 6.92 17.81
C ALA A 60 -13.69 6.58 19.25
N GLU A 61 -13.11 7.31 20.22
CA GLU A 61 -13.43 7.19 21.65
C GLU A 61 -14.86 7.63 21.97
N LYS A 62 -15.33 8.72 21.35
CA LYS A 62 -16.69 9.24 21.54
C LYS A 62 -17.76 8.42 20.81
N HIS A 63 -17.40 7.79 19.69
CA HIS A 63 -18.33 7.05 18.82
C HIS A 63 -17.88 5.60 18.58
N PRO A 64 -17.66 4.79 19.63
CA PRO A 64 -17.03 3.48 19.49
C PRO A 64 -17.88 2.47 18.70
N THR A 65 -19.21 2.56 18.81
CA THR A 65 -20.13 1.72 18.03
C THR A 65 -20.09 2.08 16.55
N THR A 66 -20.07 3.37 16.21
CA THR A 66 -19.96 3.84 14.83
C THR A 66 -18.59 3.48 14.24
N ALA A 67 -17.52 3.61 15.02
CA ALA A 67 -16.18 3.20 14.59
C ALA A 67 -16.11 1.69 14.27
N ARG A 68 -16.69 0.84 15.12
CA ARG A 68 -16.81 -0.60 14.83
C ARG A 68 -17.65 -0.89 13.58
N ALA A 69 -18.79 -0.22 13.42
CA ALA A 69 -19.64 -0.39 12.25
C ALA A 69 -18.93 0.04 10.95
N LEU A 70 -18.15 1.11 11.00
CA LEU A 70 -17.35 1.57 9.86
C LEU A 70 -16.26 0.54 9.50
N VAL A 71 -15.56 0.00 10.49
CA VAL A 71 -14.56 -1.05 10.27
C VAL A 71 -15.21 -2.32 9.71
N ALA A 72 -16.39 -2.72 10.20
CA ALA A 72 -17.13 -3.87 9.69
C ALA A 72 -17.50 -3.69 8.22
N ALA A 73 -18.10 -2.54 7.88
CA ALA A 73 -18.47 -2.20 6.51
C ALA A 73 -17.27 -2.20 5.56
N VAL A 74 -16.11 -1.66 6.00
CA VAL A 74 -14.89 -1.67 5.19
C VAL A 74 -14.34 -3.09 5.02
N LEU A 75 -14.34 -3.91 6.07
CA LEU A 75 -13.87 -5.30 5.99
C LEU A 75 -14.72 -6.15 5.03
N GLU A 76 -16.05 -6.05 5.13
CA GLU A 76 -16.95 -6.75 4.20
C GLU A 76 -16.80 -6.22 2.76
N ALA A 77 -16.65 -4.90 2.58
CA ALA A 77 -16.38 -4.32 1.26
C ALA A 77 -15.05 -4.82 0.68
N CYS A 78 -13.99 -4.91 1.50
CA CYS A 78 -12.70 -5.48 1.10
C CYS A 78 -12.84 -6.95 0.66
N GLN A 79 -13.60 -7.76 1.41
CA GLN A 79 -13.89 -9.15 1.04
C GLN A 79 -14.65 -9.24 -0.29
N TYR A 80 -15.63 -8.36 -0.50
CA TYR A 80 -16.39 -8.26 -1.74
C TYR A 80 -15.47 -7.87 -2.92
N CYS A 81 -14.58 -6.90 -2.73
CA CYS A 81 -13.64 -6.42 -3.76
C CYS A 81 -12.58 -7.44 -4.15
N ASP A 82 -12.23 -8.36 -3.26
CA ASP A 82 -11.24 -9.40 -3.56
C ASP A 82 -11.79 -10.56 -4.39
N GLN A 83 -13.11 -10.73 -4.46
CA GLN A 83 -13.70 -11.71 -5.37
C GLN A 83 -13.58 -11.20 -6.81
N LEU A 84 -12.87 -11.95 -7.66
CA LEU A 84 -12.56 -11.55 -9.03
C LEU A 84 -13.83 -11.31 -9.85
N GLU A 85 -14.87 -12.09 -9.63
CA GLU A 85 -16.18 -11.97 -10.27
C GLU A 85 -16.88 -10.63 -10.00
N ASN A 86 -16.56 -9.97 -8.88
CA ASN A 86 -17.12 -8.66 -8.54
C ASN A 86 -16.34 -7.50 -9.17
N ARG A 87 -15.11 -7.72 -9.60
CA ARG A 87 -14.20 -6.61 -9.99
C ARG A 87 -14.67 -5.83 -11.20
N GLN A 88 -15.38 -6.48 -12.13
CA GLN A 88 -15.99 -5.80 -13.28
C GLN A 88 -17.11 -4.84 -12.84
N SER A 89 -17.99 -5.28 -11.93
CA SER A 89 -19.07 -4.41 -11.43
C SER A 89 -18.51 -3.26 -10.59
N ILE A 90 -17.44 -3.50 -9.83
CA ILE A 90 -16.72 -2.48 -9.08
C ILE A 90 -16.15 -1.41 -10.02
N ALA A 91 -15.49 -1.80 -11.11
CA ALA A 91 -14.98 -0.87 -12.11
C ALA A 91 -16.10 0.03 -12.69
N GLN A 92 -17.28 -0.54 -12.94
CA GLN A 92 -18.47 0.22 -13.40
C GLN A 92 -19.07 1.12 -12.33
N ILE A 93 -18.91 0.80 -11.04
CA ILE A 93 -19.38 1.66 -9.95
C ILE A 93 -18.45 2.86 -9.82
N ILE A 94 -17.15 2.63 -9.65
CA ILE A 94 -16.18 3.69 -9.31
C ILE A 94 -15.83 4.60 -10.49
N SER A 95 -16.09 4.17 -11.73
CA SER A 95 -15.91 4.99 -12.94
C SER A 95 -16.95 6.11 -13.09
N ARG A 96 -18.09 6.02 -12.41
CA ARG A 96 -19.19 6.99 -12.55
C ARG A 96 -18.73 8.39 -12.12
N SER A 97 -19.38 9.41 -12.68
CA SER A 97 -19.07 10.83 -12.43
C SER A 97 -19.18 11.26 -10.96
N LYS A 98 -19.98 10.55 -10.16
CA LYS A 98 -20.07 10.77 -8.71
C LYS A 98 -18.87 10.22 -7.90
N TYR A 99 -17.93 9.53 -8.56
CA TYR A 99 -16.73 8.94 -7.96
C TYR A 99 -15.47 9.42 -8.70
N ILE A 100 -14.79 8.55 -9.45
CA ILE A 100 -13.51 8.88 -10.11
C ILE A 100 -13.74 9.68 -11.41
N ASP A 101 -14.91 9.53 -12.04
CA ASP A 101 -15.25 10.16 -13.32
C ASP A 101 -14.24 9.82 -14.44
N THR A 102 -14.20 8.54 -14.81
CA THR A 102 -13.20 8.01 -15.75
C THR A 102 -13.74 6.86 -16.58
N LYS A 103 -13.00 6.42 -17.60
CA LYS A 103 -13.39 5.25 -18.41
C LYS A 103 -13.16 3.96 -17.62
N VAL A 104 -14.12 3.04 -17.70
CA VAL A 104 -14.02 1.69 -17.10
C VAL A 104 -12.74 0.99 -17.56
N SER A 105 -12.39 1.12 -18.84
CA SER A 105 -11.19 0.51 -19.45
C SER A 105 -9.87 0.95 -18.82
N TYR A 106 -9.81 2.11 -18.15
CA TYR A 106 -8.60 2.54 -17.44
C TYR A 106 -8.45 1.86 -16.06
N LEU A 107 -9.51 1.26 -15.53
CA LEU A 107 -9.51 0.59 -14.23
C LEU A 107 -9.34 -0.92 -14.35
N GLU A 108 -9.88 -1.51 -15.43
CA GLU A 108 -9.98 -2.96 -15.66
C GLU A 108 -8.63 -3.67 -15.54
N GLY A 109 -7.55 -3.15 -16.13
CA GLY A 109 -6.26 -3.85 -16.09
C GLY A 109 -5.76 -4.09 -14.66
N SER A 110 -5.87 -3.08 -13.80
CA SER A 110 -5.47 -3.17 -12.39
C SER A 110 -6.43 -4.00 -11.53
N LEU A 111 -7.73 -3.88 -11.76
CA LEU A 111 -8.72 -4.61 -10.98
C LEU A 111 -8.75 -6.07 -11.40
N LEU A 112 -8.80 -6.39 -12.69
CA LEU A 112 -8.87 -7.77 -13.17
C LEU A 112 -7.52 -8.50 -13.11
N GLY A 113 -6.43 -7.79 -12.81
CA GLY A 113 -5.10 -8.37 -12.72
C GLY A 113 -4.52 -8.76 -14.08
N ASN A 114 -4.86 -8.02 -15.13
CA ASN A 114 -4.23 -8.14 -16.45
C ASN A 114 -3.64 -6.77 -16.82
N TYR A 115 -2.40 -6.55 -16.42
CA TYR A 115 -1.78 -5.23 -16.39
C TYR A 115 -0.90 -5.01 -17.61
N ASN A 116 -1.07 -3.88 -18.30
CA ASN A 116 -0.22 -3.51 -19.42
C ASN A 116 0.85 -2.50 -18.97
N TYR A 117 2.11 -2.90 -19.00
CA TYR A 117 3.22 -1.97 -18.71
C TYR A 117 3.47 -0.97 -19.86
N GLY A 118 2.96 -1.25 -21.07
CA GLY A 118 3.05 -0.37 -22.22
C GLY A 118 4.44 -0.35 -22.87
N GLY A 119 4.82 0.81 -23.40
CA GLY A 119 6.11 1.05 -24.07
C GLY A 119 5.94 1.51 -25.52
N PHE A 120 7.02 2.08 -26.07
CA PHE A 120 7.02 2.65 -27.43
C PHE A 120 7.72 1.77 -28.48
N ASP A 121 8.16 0.58 -28.08
CA ASP A 121 8.91 -0.37 -28.92
C ASP A 121 8.05 -1.51 -29.48
N GLN A 122 6.72 -1.35 -29.44
CA GLN A 122 5.72 -2.31 -29.96
C GLN A 122 5.79 -3.71 -29.36
N LYS A 123 6.48 -3.89 -28.22
CA LYS A 123 6.47 -5.16 -27.49
C LYS A 123 5.21 -5.28 -26.66
N ASP A 124 4.65 -6.48 -26.66
CA ASP A 124 3.61 -6.88 -25.74
C ASP A 124 4.20 -7.01 -24.32
N ARG A 125 3.65 -6.23 -23.37
CA ARG A 125 4.01 -6.25 -21.95
C ARG A 125 2.76 -6.39 -21.07
N PHE A 126 1.78 -7.16 -21.53
CA PHE A 126 0.69 -7.60 -20.68
C PHE A 126 1.17 -8.68 -19.71
N GLU A 127 0.89 -8.47 -18.43
CA GLU A 127 1.19 -9.43 -17.36
C GLU A 127 -0.05 -9.78 -16.55
N ALA A 128 -0.18 -11.07 -16.25
CA ALA A 128 -1.19 -11.56 -15.32
C ALA A 128 -0.71 -11.36 -13.88
N ILE A 129 -1.31 -10.39 -13.19
CA ILE A 129 -1.02 -10.01 -11.81
C ILE A 129 -2.34 -10.08 -11.01
N PRO A 130 -2.85 -11.29 -10.68
CA PRO A 130 -4.16 -11.46 -10.04
C PRO A 130 -4.29 -10.75 -8.68
N ASP A 131 -3.15 -10.56 -8.02
CA ASP A 131 -2.95 -9.89 -6.74
C ASP A 131 -2.52 -8.41 -6.89
N PHE A 132 -2.71 -7.80 -8.08
CA PHE A 132 -2.35 -6.39 -8.33
C PHE A 132 -3.00 -5.45 -7.31
N ASN A 133 -4.33 -5.61 -7.17
CA ASN A 133 -5.07 -5.06 -6.05
C ASN A 133 -5.42 -6.19 -5.09
N LEU A 134 -5.08 -6.01 -3.83
CA LEU A 134 -5.36 -6.95 -2.76
C LEU A 134 -6.06 -6.21 -1.62
N PHE A 135 -7.35 -6.45 -1.45
CA PHE A 135 -8.21 -5.70 -0.54
C PHE A 135 -8.36 -6.37 0.82
N HIS A 136 -8.33 -7.71 0.87
CA HIS A 136 -8.49 -8.53 2.06
C HIS A 136 -7.53 -9.74 2.07
N PHE A 137 -7.78 -10.77 1.27
CA PHE A 137 -6.99 -11.99 1.22
C PHE A 137 -7.10 -12.70 -0.13
N GLN A 138 -5.93 -13.03 -0.67
CA GLN A 138 -5.73 -14.03 -1.71
C GLN A 138 -4.55 -14.91 -1.27
N ASP A 139 -4.61 -16.19 -1.59
CA ASP A 139 -3.54 -17.13 -1.28
C ASP A 139 -2.37 -16.91 -2.26
N THR A 140 -1.26 -16.36 -1.77
CA THR A 140 -0.07 -16.01 -2.57
C THR A 140 1.20 -16.59 -1.95
N ASP A 141 2.34 -16.50 -2.64
CA ASP A 141 3.66 -16.90 -2.11
C ASP A 141 4.05 -16.10 -0.84
N TYR A 142 3.63 -14.84 -0.71
CA TYR A 142 3.98 -13.95 0.39
C TYR A 142 2.86 -13.67 1.41
N LEU A 143 1.61 -14.04 1.11
CA LEU A 143 0.47 -13.86 2.02
C LEU A 143 -0.32 -15.16 2.19
N LYS A 144 -0.23 -15.74 3.38
CA LYS A 144 -0.93 -16.97 3.81
C LYS A 144 -1.81 -16.69 5.01
N LYS A 145 -2.94 -17.40 5.13
CA LYS A 145 -3.75 -17.37 6.36
C LYS A 145 -2.90 -17.79 7.58
N PRO A 146 -3.13 -17.21 8.76
CA PRO A 146 -4.19 -16.24 9.10
C PRO A 146 -3.90 -14.79 8.69
N ASN A 147 -2.80 -14.52 7.97
CA ASN A 147 -2.45 -13.16 7.55
C ASN A 147 -3.38 -12.68 6.42
N HIS A 148 -3.65 -11.39 6.41
CA HIS A 148 -4.49 -10.72 5.42
C HIS A 148 -4.01 -9.28 5.21
N ALA A 149 -4.30 -8.72 4.04
CA ALA A 149 -3.78 -7.43 3.58
C ALA A 149 -4.27 -6.25 4.42
N ASN A 150 -5.50 -6.34 4.93
CA ASN A 150 -6.12 -5.28 5.72
C ASN A 150 -5.93 -5.41 7.24
N TYR A 151 -5.12 -6.38 7.72
CA TYR A 151 -4.69 -6.37 9.13
C TYR A 151 -3.71 -5.21 9.36
N PRO A 152 -3.93 -4.35 10.38
CA PRO A 152 -3.04 -3.23 10.70
C PRO A 152 -1.74 -3.70 11.37
N TRP A 153 -0.86 -4.34 10.59
CA TRP A 153 0.42 -4.87 11.03
C TRP A 153 1.28 -3.79 11.70
N ARG A 154 1.67 -4.06 12.95
CA ARG A 154 2.56 -3.16 13.71
C ARG A 154 3.94 -3.06 13.04
N SER A 155 4.42 -4.15 12.44
CA SER A 155 5.68 -4.17 11.68
C SER A 155 5.68 -3.19 10.51
N HIS A 156 4.54 -2.97 9.83
CA HIS A 156 4.43 -1.95 8.79
C HIS A 156 4.59 -0.53 9.35
N GLY A 157 4.09 -0.27 10.57
CA GLY A 157 4.34 1.00 11.28
C GLY A 157 5.81 1.21 11.62
N VAL A 158 6.52 0.15 12.04
CA VAL A 158 7.97 0.17 12.25
C VAL A 158 8.69 0.50 10.94
N TRP A 159 8.35 -0.20 9.85
CA TRP A 159 8.97 0.01 8.53
C TRP A 159 8.78 1.45 8.04
N LEU A 160 7.55 1.96 8.09
CA LEU A 160 7.24 3.33 7.69
C LEU A 160 8.05 4.35 8.50
N LEU A 161 8.17 4.15 9.81
CA LEU A 161 9.00 5.01 10.65
C LEU A 161 10.47 4.96 10.22
N THR A 162 11.01 3.78 9.84
CA THR A 162 12.39 3.71 9.30
C THR A 162 12.54 4.52 8.02
N GLN A 163 11.59 4.43 7.08
CA GLN A 163 11.68 5.17 5.81
C GLN A 163 11.48 6.68 5.99
N MET A 164 10.59 7.10 6.89
CA MET A 164 10.41 8.51 7.24
C MET A 164 11.66 9.13 7.84
N ILE A 165 12.42 8.37 8.64
CA ILE A 165 13.72 8.80 9.17
C ILE A 165 14.78 8.81 8.08
N ARG A 166 14.86 7.75 7.25
CA ARG A 166 15.80 7.61 6.13
C ARG A 166 15.76 8.82 5.19
N TRP A 167 14.55 9.32 4.92
CA TRP A 167 14.30 10.41 3.98
C TRP A 167 14.01 11.76 4.64
N ARG A 168 14.23 11.90 5.96
CA ARG A 168 14.00 13.18 6.68
C ARG A 168 12.58 13.73 6.55
N HIS A 169 11.58 12.88 6.32
CA HIS A 169 10.18 13.28 6.29
C HIS A 169 9.68 13.75 7.67
N ILE A 170 10.39 13.36 8.73
CA ILE A 170 10.24 13.88 10.08
C ILE A 170 11.56 14.48 10.54
N ASN A 171 11.48 15.51 11.39
CA ASN A 171 12.65 16.15 12.00
C ASN A 171 13.29 15.25 13.08
N ARG A 172 13.73 14.05 12.68
CA ARG A 172 14.42 13.06 13.50
C ARG A 172 15.54 12.44 12.70
N ARG A 173 16.68 12.27 13.36
CA ARG A 173 17.83 11.57 12.76
C ARG A 173 17.97 10.14 13.22
N GLN A 174 17.61 9.88 14.46
CA GLN A 174 17.73 8.58 15.09
C GLN A 174 16.37 7.91 15.21
N TYR A 175 16.40 6.59 15.26
CA TYR A 175 15.23 5.81 15.63
C TYR A 175 14.82 6.18 17.07
N PRO A 176 13.56 6.57 17.32
CA PRO A 176 13.14 7.06 18.62
C PRO A 176 13.19 5.97 19.69
N LYS A 177 13.67 6.31 20.89
CA LYS A 177 13.64 5.38 22.04
C LYS A 177 12.20 5.04 22.48
N ASP A 178 11.25 5.91 22.19
CA ASP A 178 9.82 5.76 22.48
C ASP A 178 9.00 5.30 21.25
N ALA A 179 9.66 4.78 20.22
CA ALA A 179 9.01 4.39 18.96
C ALA A 179 7.83 3.44 19.17
N ASP A 180 7.96 2.48 20.08
CA ASP A 180 6.88 1.54 20.39
C ASP A 180 5.60 2.24 20.85
N LYS A 181 5.73 3.21 21.76
CA LYS A 181 4.59 4.01 22.26
C LYS A 181 3.96 4.85 21.15
N ILE A 182 4.79 5.38 20.25
CA ILE A 182 4.32 6.17 19.10
C ILE A 182 3.52 5.27 18.16
N ILE A 183 4.06 4.11 17.80
CA ILE A 183 3.45 3.18 16.85
C ILE A 183 2.14 2.63 17.42
N ASP A 184 2.11 2.21 18.70
CA ASP A 184 0.90 1.68 19.33
C ASP A 184 -0.23 2.73 19.40
N ARG A 185 0.12 4.01 19.50
CA ARG A 185 -0.86 5.11 19.47
C ARG A 185 -1.41 5.38 18.06
N VAL A 186 -0.61 5.15 17.02
CA VAL A 186 -0.98 5.42 15.62
C VAL A 186 -1.67 4.22 14.97
N TYR A 187 -1.34 2.99 15.39
CA TYR A 187 -1.89 1.73 14.91
C TYR A 187 -2.69 0.99 16.02
N PRO A 188 -3.77 1.57 16.56
CA PRO A 188 -4.61 0.87 17.52
C PRO A 188 -5.41 -0.24 16.80
N VAL A 189 -5.17 -1.49 17.16
CA VAL A 189 -5.81 -2.64 16.48
C VAL A 189 -7.06 -3.16 17.20
N LYS A 190 -7.37 -2.65 18.39
CA LYS A 190 -8.45 -3.19 19.24
C LYS A 190 -9.81 -3.24 18.53
N ILE A 191 -10.22 -2.13 17.90
CA ILE A 191 -11.50 -2.06 17.17
C ILE A 191 -11.49 -3.04 16.00
N TYR A 192 -10.37 -3.12 15.28
CA TYR A 192 -10.20 -4.07 14.19
C TYR A 192 -10.38 -5.52 14.66
N GLU A 193 -9.65 -5.93 15.70
CA GLU A 193 -9.68 -7.30 16.21
C GLU A 193 -11.05 -7.68 16.79
N GLU A 194 -11.75 -6.75 17.46
CA GLU A 194 -13.13 -6.95 17.92
C GLU A 194 -14.07 -7.25 16.74
N VAL A 195 -13.99 -6.45 15.67
CA VAL A 195 -14.83 -6.61 14.49
C VAL A 195 -14.46 -7.87 13.70
N ALA A 196 -13.18 -8.12 13.47
CA ALA A 196 -12.69 -9.31 12.77
C ALA A 196 -13.18 -10.59 13.44
N LYS A 197 -13.14 -10.66 14.78
CA LYS A 197 -13.70 -11.78 15.55
C LYS A 197 -15.20 -11.93 15.33
N ALA A 198 -15.96 -10.83 15.35
CA ALA A 198 -17.40 -10.85 15.10
C ALA A 198 -17.74 -11.33 13.68
N LEU A 199 -16.91 -10.98 12.69
CA LEU A 199 -17.01 -11.43 11.31
C LEU A 199 -16.37 -12.81 11.04
N LYS A 200 -15.84 -13.48 12.08
CA LYS A 200 -15.14 -14.77 11.97
C LYS A 200 -13.95 -14.75 11.00
N ILE A 201 -13.26 -13.62 10.94
CA ILE A 201 -12.00 -13.48 10.21
C ILE A 201 -10.87 -13.97 11.12
N ASP A 202 -10.07 -14.92 10.63
CA ASP A 202 -8.90 -15.42 11.35
C ASP A 202 -7.90 -14.29 11.59
N LEU A 203 -7.40 -14.19 12.82
CA LEU A 203 -6.43 -13.17 13.22
C LEU A 203 -5.04 -13.80 13.36
N PRO A 204 -3.97 -13.09 12.94
CA PRO A 204 -2.62 -13.54 13.23
C PRO A 204 -2.35 -13.56 14.73
N SER A 205 -1.52 -14.50 15.18
CA SER A 205 -1.11 -14.64 16.58
C SER A 205 -0.15 -13.53 17.03
N GLU A 206 0.59 -12.96 16.07
CA GLU A 206 1.57 -11.90 16.29
C GLU A 206 1.22 -10.66 15.46
N ARG A 207 1.60 -9.48 15.95
CA ARG A 207 1.38 -8.20 15.24
C ARG A 207 2.62 -7.71 14.49
N MET A 208 3.73 -8.40 14.70
CA MET A 208 5.02 -8.12 14.10
C MET A 208 5.36 -9.34 13.26
N ARG A 209 5.75 -9.10 12.01
CA ARG A 209 6.22 -10.16 11.11
C ARG A 209 7.48 -9.67 10.41
N VAL A 210 8.39 -10.61 10.16
CA VAL A 210 9.55 -10.38 9.31
C VAL A 210 9.08 -10.44 7.87
N GLU A 211 9.43 -9.42 7.09
CA GLU A 211 9.25 -9.46 5.64
C GLU A 211 10.52 -10.07 5.03
N PRO A 212 10.43 -11.20 4.31
CA PRO A 212 11.60 -11.88 3.78
C PRO A 212 12.30 -11.06 2.68
N ALA A 213 13.51 -11.44 2.31
CA ALA A 213 14.29 -10.68 1.33
C ALA A 213 13.67 -10.68 -0.07
N ASP A 214 13.13 -11.83 -0.48
CA ASP A 214 12.62 -12.10 -1.82
C ASP A 214 11.35 -11.33 -2.20
N VAL A 215 10.65 -10.74 -1.22
CA VAL A 215 9.52 -9.85 -1.50
C VAL A 215 9.94 -8.43 -1.87
N PHE A 216 11.19 -8.03 -1.62
CA PHE A 216 11.70 -6.70 -2.00
C PHE A 216 12.55 -6.76 -3.26
N VAL A 217 12.47 -5.71 -4.07
CA VAL A 217 13.29 -5.55 -5.29
C VAL A 217 14.78 -5.57 -5.01
N ASP A 218 15.21 -5.10 -3.82
CA ASP A 218 16.62 -5.01 -3.44
C ASP A 218 17.11 -6.21 -2.61
N GLN A 219 16.27 -7.23 -2.42
CA GLN A 219 16.59 -8.45 -1.68
C GLN A 219 16.99 -8.18 -0.21
N ARG A 220 16.47 -7.12 0.41
CA ARG A 220 16.73 -6.78 1.81
C ARG A 220 15.54 -7.15 2.69
N ALA A 221 15.70 -8.22 3.46
CA ALA A 221 14.71 -8.58 4.47
C ALA A 221 14.51 -7.44 5.48
N PHE A 222 13.28 -7.28 5.95
CA PHE A 222 12.94 -6.35 7.00
C PHE A 222 12.51 -7.10 8.26
N ASP A 223 13.39 -7.12 9.25
CA ASP A 223 13.09 -7.57 10.61
C ASP A 223 12.67 -6.36 11.47
N PRO A 224 11.40 -6.27 11.88
CA PRO A 224 10.91 -5.14 12.65
C PRO A 224 11.46 -5.09 14.09
N SER A 225 12.16 -6.13 14.56
CA SER A 225 12.92 -6.10 15.83
C SER A 225 14.29 -5.42 15.69
N GLN A 226 14.78 -5.24 14.45
CA GLN A 226 16.08 -4.62 14.16
C GLN A 226 15.96 -3.38 13.24
N PRO A 227 15.09 -2.40 13.55
CA PRO A 227 14.82 -1.28 12.65
C PRO A 227 16.05 -0.38 12.39
N VAL A 228 16.96 -0.28 13.37
CA VAL A 228 18.20 0.49 13.24
C VAL A 228 19.18 -0.18 12.27
N ASN A 229 19.31 -1.52 12.33
CA ASN A 229 20.17 -2.28 11.42
C ASN A 229 19.65 -2.14 9.98
N TYR A 230 18.34 -2.30 9.78
CA TYR A 230 17.72 -2.08 8.47
C TYR A 230 17.98 -0.67 7.93
N LEU A 231 17.78 0.37 8.75
CA LEU A 231 18.03 1.76 8.36
C LEU A 231 19.50 2.03 8.00
N ASN A 232 20.43 1.41 8.72
CA ASN A 232 21.87 1.55 8.47
C ASN A 232 22.36 0.75 7.27
N GLY A 233 21.57 -0.22 6.77
CA GLY A 233 21.91 -1.04 5.62
C GLY A 233 21.86 -0.31 4.27
N PHE A 234 21.27 0.90 4.20
CA PHE A 234 21.10 1.63 2.96
C PHE A 234 22.25 2.60 2.65
N ASP A 235 22.81 2.49 1.44
CA ASP A 235 23.84 3.41 0.94
C ASP A 235 23.28 4.80 0.63
N ILE A 236 22.01 4.88 0.25
CA ILE A 236 21.31 6.12 -0.11
C ILE A 236 20.32 6.49 0.99
N ARG A 237 20.52 7.67 1.57
CA ARG A 237 19.68 8.33 2.59
C ARG A 237 19.88 9.84 2.54
N ALA A 238 18.92 10.59 3.06
CA ALA A 238 19.04 12.04 3.18
C ALA A 238 20.15 12.43 4.19
N ASP A 239 20.93 13.46 3.87
CA ASP A 239 21.98 14.07 4.71
C ASP A 239 23.01 13.08 5.32
N ARG A 240 23.69 12.25 4.50
CA ARG A 240 24.63 11.20 4.93
C ARG A 240 25.49 11.56 6.16
N SER A 241 25.09 11.03 7.32
CA SER A 241 25.97 10.68 8.44
C SER A 241 25.41 9.40 9.07
N GLN A 242 26.27 8.38 9.26
CA GLN A 242 25.91 7.07 9.80
C GLN A 242 25.31 7.22 11.20
N LEU A 243 24.24 6.47 11.49
CA LEU A 243 23.72 6.38 12.85
C LEU A 243 24.64 5.45 13.64
N ILE A 244 25.55 6.06 14.39
CA ILE A 244 26.37 5.35 15.37
C ILE A 244 25.45 4.92 16.51
N GLY A 245 25.13 3.63 16.57
CA GLY A 245 24.55 3.03 17.77
C GLY A 245 25.64 2.95 18.84
N LEU A 246 25.35 3.42 20.05
CA LEU A 246 26.15 3.02 21.21
C LEU A 246 25.83 1.55 21.48
N ALA A 247 26.89 0.74 21.51
CA ALA A 247 26.87 -0.66 21.94
C ALA A 247 26.31 -0.81 23.36
#